data_AF-A0A7J4FWB5-F1
#
_entry.id   AF-A0A7J4FWB5-F1
#
_cell.length_a   1.000
_cell.length_b   1.000
_cell.length_c   1.000
_cell.angle_alpha   90.00
_cell.angle_beta   90.00
_cell.angle_gamma   90.00
#
_symmetry.space_group_name_H-M   'P 1'
#
loop_
_entity.id
_entity.type
_entity.pdbx_description
1 polymer ?
#
loop_
_entity_poly.entity_id
_entity_poly.type
_entity_poly.pdbx_seq_one_letter_code
_entity_poly.pdbx_strand_id
1 'polypeptide(L)'
;MKDKPILEKRFNEGIDIDKRVREGSMLTRLFIEVQGNNKELAEKALENTIFNAMANERDVDLLYVKFYDIRKDKDQEFFSGVVEVKLLTRDFRTLVRVVMRYGPTAIELIEPDKIAMKMDEMQSLLADASEICQAYSSRLLALLKDEERRDLYQKILSSSQ
;
A
#
# COMPACT_ATOMS: atom_id res chain seq x y z
N MET A 1 -4.56 -14.04 -17.55
CA MET A 1 -3.34 -13.20 -17.62
C MET A 1 -2.20 -14.06 -18.18
N LYS A 2 -1.02 -13.52 -18.56
CA LYS A 2 0.15 -14.42 -18.61
C LYS A 2 0.53 -14.60 -17.14
N ASP A 3 0.48 -15.83 -16.64
CA ASP A 3 0.70 -16.10 -15.20
C ASP A 3 2.17 -15.98 -14.77
N LYS A 4 3.07 -15.57 -15.69
CA LYS A 4 4.50 -15.45 -15.43
C LYS A 4 4.91 -13.98 -15.37
N PRO A 5 5.71 -13.60 -14.35
CA PRO A 5 6.24 -12.24 -14.24
C PRO A 5 7.19 -11.93 -15.40
N ILE A 6 7.24 -10.66 -15.82
CA ILE A 6 8.20 -10.16 -16.81
C ILE A 6 9.54 -9.79 -16.16
N LEU A 7 9.52 -9.48 -14.86
CA LEU A 7 10.68 -9.17 -14.04
C LEU A 7 10.45 -9.73 -12.64
N GLU A 8 11.44 -10.44 -12.10
CA GLU A 8 11.51 -10.83 -10.70
C GLU A 8 12.82 -10.29 -10.11
N LYS A 9 12.73 -9.59 -8.98
CA LYS A 9 13.89 -9.11 -8.22
C LYS A 9 13.78 -9.58 -6.78
N ARG A 10 14.88 -10.11 -6.26
CA ARG A 10 15.00 -10.58 -4.88
C ARG A 10 15.80 -9.60 -4.03
N PHE A 11 15.51 -9.62 -2.74
CA PHE A 11 16.05 -8.71 -1.73
C PHE A 11 16.31 -9.51 -0.46
N ASN A 12 17.26 -9.04 0.37
CA ASN A 12 17.49 -9.57 1.71
C ASN A 12 17.58 -11.11 1.79
N GLU A 13 18.24 -11.75 0.81
CA GLU A 13 18.20 -13.22 0.64
C GLU A 13 18.77 -14.01 1.84
N GLY A 14 19.55 -13.37 2.72
CA GLY A 14 20.08 -13.97 3.94
C GLY A 14 19.20 -13.79 5.20
N ILE A 15 18.01 -13.21 5.07
CA ILE A 15 17.14 -12.95 6.23
C ILE A 15 16.51 -14.25 6.74
N ASP A 16 16.60 -14.49 8.04
CA ASP A 16 15.92 -15.60 8.71
C ASP A 16 14.45 -15.22 8.95
N ILE A 17 13.59 -15.55 8.00
CA ILE A 17 12.16 -15.20 8.02
C ILE A 17 11.49 -15.74 9.29
N ASP A 18 11.73 -16.99 9.64
CA ASP A 18 11.08 -17.64 10.77
C ASP A 18 11.47 -16.96 12.09
N LYS A 19 12.74 -16.57 12.23
CA LYS A 19 13.18 -15.79 13.38
C LYS A 19 12.50 -14.43 13.43
N ARG A 20 12.43 -13.69 12.31
CA ARG A 20 11.80 -12.36 12.26
C ARG A 20 10.31 -12.43 12.60
N VAL A 21 9.60 -13.43 12.10
CA VAL A 21 8.19 -13.68 12.44
C VAL A 21 8.03 -13.98 13.93
N ARG A 22 8.88 -14.83 14.53
CA ARG A 22 8.88 -15.09 15.98
C ARG A 22 9.16 -13.84 16.82
N GLU A 23 9.93 -12.90 16.29
CA GLU A 23 10.21 -11.60 16.90
C GLU A 23 9.07 -10.57 16.70
N GLY A 24 7.97 -10.96 16.04
CA GLY A 24 6.77 -10.14 15.87
C GLY A 24 6.62 -9.51 14.49
N SER A 25 7.46 -9.85 13.50
CA SER A 25 7.32 -9.35 12.13
C SER A 25 6.19 -10.04 11.37
N MET A 26 5.54 -9.30 10.45
CA MET A 26 4.47 -9.82 9.61
C MET A 26 5.02 -10.17 8.24
N LEU A 27 4.92 -11.44 7.85
CA LEU A 27 5.22 -11.88 6.50
C LEU A 27 3.98 -11.69 5.65
N THR A 28 4.07 -10.81 4.65
CA THR A 28 2.92 -10.46 3.82
C THR A 28 3.26 -10.49 2.35
N ARG A 29 2.22 -10.74 1.54
CA ARG A 29 2.24 -10.51 0.10
C ARG A 29 1.21 -9.42 -0.22
N LEU A 30 1.65 -8.40 -0.93
CA LEU A 30 0.84 -7.28 -1.38
C LEU A 30 0.74 -7.29 -2.90
N PHE A 31 -0.42 -6.90 -3.42
CA PHE A 31 -0.62 -6.66 -4.84
C PHE A 31 -0.94 -5.18 -5.04
N ILE A 32 -0.09 -4.48 -5.79
CA ILE A 32 -0.27 -3.05 -6.09
C ILE A 32 -0.61 -2.93 -7.56
N GLU A 33 -1.76 -2.32 -7.85
CA GLU A 33 -2.23 -2.08 -9.20
C GLU A 33 -1.91 -0.65 -9.65
N VAL A 34 -1.66 -0.48 -10.94
CA VAL A 34 -1.63 0.82 -11.59
C VAL A 34 -2.61 0.83 -12.75
N GLN A 35 -3.25 1.98 -12.95
CA GLN A 35 -4.04 2.28 -14.13
C GLN A 35 -3.63 3.64 -14.68
N GLY A 36 -3.48 3.74 -16.00
CA GLY A 36 -3.08 4.99 -16.65
C GLY A 36 -3.25 4.98 -18.16
N ASN A 37 -3.38 6.14 -18.77
CA ASN A 37 -3.53 6.29 -20.23
C ASN A 37 -2.22 6.15 -21.01
N ASN A 38 -1.07 6.12 -20.32
CA ASN A 38 0.25 5.95 -20.90
C ASN A 38 0.98 4.80 -20.19
N LYS A 39 1.33 3.77 -20.97
CA LYS A 39 2.00 2.56 -20.46
C LYS A 39 3.33 2.87 -19.77
N GLU A 40 4.19 3.66 -20.39
CA GLU A 40 5.52 3.97 -19.86
C GLU A 40 5.44 4.76 -18.54
N LEU A 41 4.49 5.70 -18.44
CA LEU A 41 4.27 6.45 -17.20
C LEU A 41 3.70 5.55 -16.09
N ALA A 42 2.81 4.62 -16.43
CA ALA A 42 2.28 3.63 -15.48
C ALA A 42 3.38 2.68 -14.98
N GLU A 43 4.26 2.21 -15.85
CA GLU A 43 5.43 1.39 -15.50
C GLU A 43 6.36 2.16 -14.56
N LYS A 44 6.75 3.38 -14.91
CA LYS A 44 7.60 4.25 -14.06
C LYS A 44 6.94 4.54 -12.71
N ALA A 45 5.63 4.74 -12.65
CA ALA A 45 4.91 4.98 -11.41
C ALA A 45 5.00 3.76 -10.46
N LEU A 46 4.83 2.55 -10.98
CA LEU A 46 5.03 1.32 -10.20
C LEU A 46 6.48 1.17 -9.76
N GLU A 47 7.44 1.31 -10.68
CA GLU A 47 8.87 1.19 -10.34
C GLU A 47 9.30 2.18 -9.25
N ASN A 48 8.86 3.44 -9.36
CA ASN A 48 9.13 4.46 -8.34
C ASN A 48 8.48 4.10 -7.00
N THR A 49 7.22 3.66 -7.00
CA THR A 49 6.52 3.21 -5.80
C THR A 49 7.27 2.10 -5.08
N ILE A 50 7.81 1.14 -5.82
CA ILE A 50 8.49 -0.01 -5.24
C ILE A 50 9.95 0.31 -4.89
N PHE A 51 10.76 0.72 -5.85
CA PHE A 51 12.21 0.80 -5.69
C PHE A 51 12.68 2.09 -5.03
N ASN A 52 11.95 3.20 -5.20
CA ASN A 52 12.34 4.49 -4.64
C ASN A 52 11.63 4.78 -3.32
N ALA A 53 10.39 4.33 -3.15
CA ALA A 53 9.65 4.49 -1.91
C ALA A 53 9.70 3.23 -1.02
N MET A 54 9.03 2.15 -1.40
CA MET A 54 8.84 0.99 -0.51
C MET A 54 10.15 0.30 -0.09
N ALA A 55 11.11 0.16 -1.01
CA ALA A 55 12.41 -0.46 -0.72
C ALA A 55 13.27 0.33 0.28
N ASN A 56 12.96 1.61 0.49
CA ASN A 56 13.64 2.49 1.44
C ASN A 56 12.78 2.79 2.67
N GLU A 57 11.62 2.14 2.81
CA GLU A 57 10.72 2.37 3.94
C GLU A 57 11.32 1.79 5.22
N ARG A 58 11.31 2.58 6.31
CA ARG A 58 11.82 2.12 7.60
C ARG A 58 10.95 0.98 8.13
N ASP A 59 11.59 0.02 8.79
CA ASP A 59 10.93 -1.13 9.42
C ASP A 59 10.24 -2.07 8.41
N VAL A 60 10.65 -2.02 7.13
CA VAL A 60 10.19 -2.88 6.02
C VAL A 60 11.38 -3.57 5.37
N ASP A 61 11.33 -4.89 5.28
CA ASP A 61 12.32 -5.72 4.57
C ASP A 61 11.63 -6.33 3.34
N LEU A 62 11.95 -5.86 2.13
CA LEU A 62 11.50 -6.53 0.91
C LEU A 62 12.16 -7.91 0.79
N LEU A 63 11.42 -8.90 0.29
CA LEU A 63 11.93 -10.25 0.00
C LEU A 63 11.98 -10.50 -1.50
N TYR A 64 10.87 -10.24 -2.19
CA TYR A 64 10.85 -10.20 -3.64
C TYR A 64 9.81 -9.24 -4.17
N VAL A 65 10.02 -8.86 -5.42
CA VAL A 65 9.07 -8.10 -6.23
C VAL A 65 8.94 -8.79 -7.59
N LYS A 66 7.70 -8.97 -8.05
CA LYS A 66 7.37 -9.52 -9.36
C LYS A 66 6.50 -8.54 -10.12
N PHE A 67 7.03 -8.03 -11.23
CA PHE A 67 6.26 -7.19 -12.15
C PHE A 67 5.57 -8.08 -13.18
N TYR A 68 4.29 -7.80 -13.41
CA TYR A 68 3.51 -8.40 -14.48
C TYR A 68 3.34 -7.41 -15.62
N ASP A 69 3.11 -7.94 -16.82
CA ASP A 69 2.95 -7.14 -18.03
C ASP A 69 1.79 -6.15 -17.92
N ILE A 70 2.06 -4.88 -18.19
CA ILE A 70 1.04 -3.83 -18.27
C ILE A 70 0.34 -3.92 -19.62
N ARG A 71 -0.99 -4.06 -19.59
CA ARG A 71 -1.83 -4.30 -20.77
C ARG A 71 -2.87 -3.23 -20.93
N LYS A 72 -3.17 -2.91 -22.19
CA LYS A 72 -4.35 -2.11 -22.50
C LYS A 72 -5.58 -2.95 -22.20
N ASP A 73 -6.50 -2.39 -21.44
CA ASP A 73 -7.83 -2.97 -21.28
C ASP A 73 -8.49 -3.01 -22.67
N LYS A 74 -9.22 -4.08 -22.97
CA LYS A 74 -9.89 -4.23 -24.27
C LYS A 74 -11.12 -3.34 -24.37
N ASP A 75 -11.76 -3.09 -23.24
CA ASP A 75 -13.03 -2.38 -23.14
C ASP A 75 -12.84 -0.93 -22.64
N GLN A 76 -11.62 -0.56 -22.23
CA GLN A 76 -11.32 0.75 -21.67
C GLN A 76 -10.06 1.37 -22.30
N GLU A 77 -10.01 2.70 -22.41
CA GLU A 77 -8.88 3.43 -23.02
C GLU A 77 -7.67 3.60 -22.07
N PHE A 78 -7.46 2.68 -21.14
CA PHE A 78 -6.31 2.73 -20.24
C PHE A 78 -5.52 1.43 -20.20
N PHE A 79 -4.29 1.56 -19.71
CA PHE A 79 -3.38 0.48 -19.40
C PHE A 79 -3.51 0.14 -17.92
N SER A 80 -3.55 -1.16 -17.62
CA SER A 80 -3.58 -1.70 -16.26
C SER A 80 -2.42 -2.67 -16.04
N GLY A 81 -1.81 -2.64 -14.86
CA GLY A 81 -0.73 -3.54 -14.48
C GLY A 81 -0.72 -3.81 -12.99
N VAL A 82 -0.09 -4.91 -12.59
CA VAL A 82 0.01 -5.31 -11.18
C VAL A 82 1.45 -5.68 -10.83
N VAL A 83 1.84 -5.36 -9.60
CA VAL A 83 3.09 -5.82 -8.99
C VAL A 83 2.76 -6.63 -7.75
N GLU A 84 3.33 -7.82 -7.67
CA GLU A 84 3.32 -8.62 -6.45
C GLU A 84 4.59 -8.32 -5.64
N VAL A 85 4.41 -7.99 -4.37
CA VAL A 85 5.50 -7.71 -3.43
C VAL A 85 5.38 -8.65 -2.25
N LYS A 86 6.44 -9.39 -1.94
CA LYS A 86 6.54 -10.12 -0.67
C LYS A 86 7.53 -9.40 0.24
N LEU A 87 7.12 -9.14 1.47
CA LEU A 87 7.88 -8.35 2.43
C LEU A 87 7.65 -8.81 3.87
N LEU A 88 8.60 -8.45 4.73
CA LEU A 88 8.43 -8.47 6.18
C LEU A 88 8.23 -7.04 6.67
N THR A 89 7.19 -6.79 7.45
CA THR A 89 7.11 -5.57 8.27
C THR A 89 7.48 -5.90 9.70
N ARG A 90 8.18 -5.00 10.38
CA ARG A 90 8.67 -5.21 11.75
C ARG A 90 7.59 -5.64 12.74
N ASP A 91 6.39 -5.08 12.62
CA ASP A 91 5.23 -5.32 13.46
C ASP A 91 3.92 -5.06 12.69
N PHE A 92 2.78 -5.36 13.31
CA PHE A 92 1.45 -5.15 12.70
C PHE A 92 1.13 -3.67 12.45
N ARG A 93 1.59 -2.77 13.33
CA ARG A 93 1.42 -1.32 13.15
C ARG A 93 2.11 -0.82 11.89
N THR A 94 3.30 -1.35 11.61
CA THR A 94 4.05 -1.07 10.38
C THR A 94 3.36 -1.63 9.15
N LEU A 95 2.77 -2.83 9.23
CA LEU A 95 1.95 -3.37 8.15
C LEU A 95 0.78 -2.44 7.80
N VAL A 96 0.01 -1.99 8.80
CA VAL A 96 -1.14 -1.09 8.56
C VAL A 96 -0.68 0.22 7.91
N ARG A 97 0.43 0.81 8.37
CA ARG A 97 0.99 2.01 7.75
C ARG A 97 1.39 1.79 6.29
N VAL A 98 2.05 0.68 5.97
CA VAL A 98 2.42 0.30 4.60
C VAL A 98 1.15 0.15 3.74
N VAL A 99 0.15 -0.58 4.23
CA VAL A 99 -1.12 -0.80 3.52
C VAL A 99 -1.83 0.53 3.24
N MET A 100 -1.96 1.40 4.25
CA MET A 100 -2.63 2.70 4.07
C MET A 100 -1.86 3.60 3.10
N ARG A 101 -0.53 3.59 3.15
CA ARG A 101 0.32 4.45 2.33
C ARG A 101 0.36 4.05 0.86
N TYR A 102 0.45 2.75 0.59
CA TYR A 102 0.63 2.22 -0.77
C TYR A 102 -0.66 1.71 -1.41
N GLY A 103 -1.75 1.59 -0.65
CA GLY A 103 -3.07 1.23 -1.15
C GLY A 103 -3.08 -0.03 -2.03
N PRO A 104 -2.56 -1.18 -1.55
CA PRO A 104 -2.59 -2.40 -2.34
C PRO A 104 -4.04 -2.82 -2.61
N THR A 105 -4.29 -3.40 -3.78
CA THR A 105 -5.60 -3.93 -4.17
C THR A 105 -5.92 -5.27 -3.51
N ALA A 106 -4.88 -6.02 -3.12
CA ALA A 106 -5.02 -7.23 -2.32
C ALA A 106 -3.86 -7.39 -1.33
N ILE A 107 -4.16 -7.99 -0.18
CA ILE A 107 -3.24 -8.24 0.93
C ILE A 107 -3.42 -9.69 1.36
N GLU A 108 -2.32 -10.43 1.42
CA GLU A 108 -2.25 -11.78 1.96
C GLU A 108 -1.29 -11.76 3.16
N LEU A 109 -1.84 -11.91 4.37
CA LEU A 109 -1.04 -12.16 5.57
C LEU A 109 -0.68 -13.64 5.59
N ILE A 110 0.61 -13.93 5.40
CA ILE A 110 1.13 -15.31 5.32
C ILE A 110 1.45 -15.80 6.73
N GLU A 111 2.14 -14.99 7.51
CA GLU A 111 2.48 -15.27 8.91
C GLU A 111 2.55 -13.95 9.70
N PRO A 112 2.25 -13.94 11.01
CA PRO A 112 1.73 -15.06 11.80
C PRO A 112 0.21 -15.22 11.66
N ASP A 113 -0.30 -16.42 11.96
CA ASP A 113 -1.75 -16.71 12.03
C ASP A 113 -2.50 -15.92 13.12
N LYS A 114 -1.77 -15.47 14.15
CA LYS A 114 -2.31 -14.74 15.29
C LYS A 114 -1.43 -13.56 15.63
N ILE A 115 -2.06 -12.40 15.81
CA ILE A 115 -1.39 -11.18 16.24
C ILE A 115 -1.82 -10.90 17.68
N ALA A 116 -0.87 -10.98 18.60
CA ALA A 116 -1.08 -10.55 19.99
C ALA A 116 -0.63 -9.10 20.13
N MET A 117 -1.48 -8.27 20.72
CA MET A 117 -1.27 -6.83 20.84
C MET A 117 -1.77 -6.36 22.20
N LYS A 118 -1.03 -5.45 22.82
CA LYS A 118 -1.45 -4.77 24.04
C LYS A 118 -2.46 -3.67 23.72
N MET A 119 -3.24 -3.27 24.72
CA MET A 119 -4.28 -2.25 24.55
C MET A 119 -3.71 -0.89 24.11
N ASP A 120 -2.56 -0.49 24.64
CA ASP A 120 -1.86 0.75 24.28
C ASP A 120 -1.33 0.72 22.84
N GLU A 121 -0.84 -0.42 22.37
CA GLU A 121 -0.46 -0.63 20.97
C GLU A 121 -1.68 -0.53 20.05
N MET A 122 -2.83 -1.07 20.46
CA MET A 122 -4.08 -0.98 19.71
C MET A 122 -4.57 0.47 19.60
N GLN A 123 -4.57 1.21 20.71
CA GLN A 123 -4.95 2.62 20.72
C GLN A 123 -4.01 3.45 19.83
N SER A 124 -2.71 3.17 19.87
CA SER A 124 -1.73 3.84 19.02
C SER A 124 -1.97 3.54 17.54
N LEU A 125 -2.32 2.30 17.18
CA LEU A 125 -2.67 1.92 15.82
C LEU A 125 -3.89 2.70 15.30
N LEU A 126 -4.93 2.81 16.13
CA LEU A 126 -6.16 3.53 15.78
C LEU A 126 -5.91 5.03 15.62
N ALA A 127 -5.06 5.61 16.47
CA ALA A 127 -4.64 7.00 16.36
C ALA A 127 -3.89 7.25 15.04
N ASP A 128 -2.93 6.39 14.69
CA ASP A 128 -2.21 6.49 13.40
C ASP A 128 -3.15 6.42 12.20
N ALA A 129 -4.10 5.47 12.22
CA ALA A 129 -5.08 5.33 11.15
C ALA A 129 -5.95 6.59 11.03
N SER A 130 -6.40 7.15 12.16
CA SER A 130 -7.16 8.39 12.19
C SER A 130 -6.35 9.57 11.65
N GLU A 131 -5.06 9.67 11.99
CA GLU A 131 -4.17 10.72 11.50
C GLU A 131 -3.99 10.63 9.98
N ILE A 132 -3.76 9.43 9.45
CA ILE A 132 -3.62 9.21 8.00
C ILE A 132 -4.93 9.57 7.28
N CYS A 133 -6.09 9.14 7.80
CA CYS A 133 -7.40 9.51 7.25
C CYS A 133 -7.61 11.04 7.24
N GLN A 134 -7.26 11.71 8.34
CA GLN A 134 -7.35 13.16 8.43
C GLN A 134 -6.41 13.87 7.45
N ALA A 135 -5.20 13.33 7.26
CA ALA A 135 -4.24 13.85 6.29
C ALA A 135 -4.75 13.71 4.85
N TYR A 136 -5.37 12.58 4.50
CA TYR A 136 -6.01 12.39 3.19
C TYR A 136 -7.20 13.32 3.00
N SER A 137 -8.09 13.43 3.99
CA SER A 137 -9.23 14.35 3.96
C SER A 137 -8.75 15.80 3.73
N SER A 138 -7.74 16.23 4.48
CA SER A 138 -7.17 17.58 4.35
C SER A 138 -6.54 17.81 2.97
N ARG A 139 -5.83 16.83 2.41
CA ARG A 139 -5.26 16.92 1.05
C ARG A 139 -6.34 16.98 -0.02
N LEU A 140 -7.38 16.16 0.09
CA LEU A 140 -8.52 16.19 -0.83
C LEU A 140 -9.20 17.56 -0.81
N LEU A 141 -9.47 18.10 0.38
CA LEU A 141 -10.04 19.45 0.54
C LEU A 141 -9.16 20.56 -0.05
N ALA A 142 -7.84 20.41 0.01
CA ALA A 142 -6.90 21.36 -0.57
C ALA A 142 -6.86 21.30 -2.11
N LEU A 143 -7.24 20.17 -2.71
CA LEU A 143 -7.31 19.98 -4.17
C LEU A 143 -8.64 20.47 -4.78
N LEU A 144 -9.68 20.65 -3.95
CA LEU A 144 -10.98 21.17 -4.40
C LEU A 144 -10.89 22.66 -4.75
N LYS A 145 -11.69 23.09 -5.73
CA LYS A 145 -11.91 24.51 -5.99
C LYS A 145 -12.68 25.16 -4.84
N ASP A 146 -12.54 26.48 -4.67
CA ASP A 146 -13.13 27.20 -3.55
C ASP A 146 -14.66 27.06 -3.45
N GLU A 147 -15.36 26.97 -4.58
CA GLU A 147 -16.81 26.75 -4.65
C GLU A 147 -17.22 25.33 -4.20
N GLU A 148 -16.56 24.30 -4.74
CA GLU A 148 -16.80 22.90 -4.38
C GLU A 148 -16.52 22.64 -2.89
N ARG A 149 -15.47 23.28 -2.36
CA ARG A 149 -15.11 23.20 -0.94
C ARG A 149 -16.16 23.84 -0.05
N ARG A 150 -16.75 24.98 -0.44
CA ARG A 150 -17.83 25.66 0.30
C ARG A 150 -19.11 24.83 0.36
N ASP A 151 -19.51 24.23 -0.77
CA ASP A 151 -20.68 23.35 -0.85
C ASP A 151 -20.53 22.11 0.04
N LEU A 152 -19.34 21.50 0.04
CA LEU A 152 -19.04 20.35 0.89
C LEU A 152 -19.14 20.70 2.38
N TYR A 153 -18.59 21.84 2.80
CA TYR A 153 -18.69 22.29 4.19
C TYR A 153 -20.14 22.57 4.61
N GLN A 154 -20.97 23.17 3.74
CA GLN A 154 -22.39 23.39 4.03
C GLN A 154 -23.15 22.07 4.21
N LYS A 155 -22.85 21.05 3.40
CA LYS A 155 -23.44 19.71 3.55
C LYS A 155 -23.05 19.06 4.88
N ILE A 156 -21.77 19.10 5.26
CA ILE A 156 -21.29 18.52 6.52
C ILE A 156 -21.97 19.17 7.73
N LEU A 157 -22.07 20.51 7.72
CA LEU A 157 -22.70 21.26 8.82
C LEU A 157 -24.21 21.03 8.91
N SER A 158 -24.89 20.83 7.78
CA SER A 158 -26.33 20.54 7.76
C SER A 158 -26.67 19.08 8.09
N SER A 159 -25.78 18.13 7.82
CA SER A 159 -25.95 16.72 8.22
C SER A 159 -25.58 16.42 9.68
N SER A 160 -25.08 17.42 10.42
CA SER A 160 -24.69 17.29 11.83
C SER A 160 -25.72 17.89 12.81
N GLN A 161 -26.91 18.28 12.31
CA GLN A 161 -28.10 18.66 13.09
C GLN A 161 -29.18 17.58 12.97
#